data_AF-A0A392QBK7-F1
#
_entry.id   AF-A0A392QBK7-F1
#
_cell.length_a   1.000
_cell.length_b   1.000
_cell.length_c   1.000
_cell.angle_alpha   90.00
_cell.angle_beta   90.00
_cell.angle_gamma   90.00
#
_symmetry.space_group_name_H-M   'P 1'
#
loop_
_entity.id
_entity.type
_entity.pdbx_description
1 polymer ?
#
loop_
_entity_poly.entity_id
_entity_poly.type
_entity_poly.pdbx_seq_one_letter_code
_entity_poly.pdbx_strand_id
1 'polypeptide(L)'
;MKFGKSLSSQIEKTLPEWRDKFLSYKELKKKLKNLEPAAASDDRPAKRLRIDSGNGDSVTDAGEMSKEESDFRNLLENELEKFNNFFVEKEEEYIIRLKVFSSI
;
A
#
# COMPACT_ATOMS: atom_id res chain seq x y z
N MET A 1 -8.92 -5.51 -10.47
CA MET A 1 -8.60 -6.77 -9.73
C MET A 1 -9.54 -7.02 -8.56
N LYS A 2 -9.72 -8.29 -8.16
CA LYS A 2 -10.62 -8.74 -7.05
C LYS A 2 -9.87 -9.03 -5.73
N PHE A 3 -8.59 -8.70 -5.64
CA PHE A 3 -7.70 -9.06 -4.51
C PHE A 3 -8.28 -8.68 -3.14
N GLY A 4 -8.68 -7.42 -2.93
CA GLY A 4 -9.21 -6.99 -1.63
C GLY A 4 -10.48 -7.73 -1.19
N LYS A 5 -11.36 -8.13 -2.13
CA LYS A 5 -12.54 -8.96 -1.81
C LYS A 5 -12.14 -10.39 -1.44
N SER A 6 -11.16 -10.95 -2.15
CA SER A 6 -10.63 -12.28 -1.86
C SER A 6 -9.96 -12.31 -0.49
N LEU A 7 -9.14 -11.30 -0.18
CA LEU A 7 -8.43 -11.17 1.09
C LEU A 7 -9.42 -11.06 2.25
N SER A 8 -10.38 -10.12 2.19
CA SER A 8 -11.40 -10.00 3.24
C SER A 8 -12.22 -11.28 3.42
N SER A 9 -12.62 -11.94 2.32
CA SER A 9 -13.38 -13.18 2.40
C SER A 9 -12.56 -14.32 2.99
N GLN A 10 -11.27 -14.40 2.70
CA GLN A 10 -10.38 -15.41 3.25
C GLN A 10 -10.19 -15.20 4.76
N ILE A 11 -9.96 -13.96 5.19
CA ILE A 11 -9.81 -13.63 6.62
C ILE A 11 -11.10 -13.93 7.38
N GLU A 12 -12.26 -13.56 6.85
CA GLU A 12 -13.56 -13.89 7.47
C GLU A 12 -13.78 -15.41 7.60
N LYS A 13 -13.34 -16.19 6.61
CA LYS A 13 -13.52 -17.65 6.61
C LYS A 13 -12.57 -18.38 7.54
N THR A 14 -11.33 -17.91 7.65
CA THR A 14 -10.30 -18.64 8.39
C THR A 14 -10.08 -18.06 9.78
N LEU A 15 -10.03 -16.73 9.90
CA LEU A 15 -9.53 -16.02 11.08
C LEU A 15 -10.29 -14.69 11.26
N PRO A 16 -11.60 -14.74 11.58
CA PRO A 16 -12.44 -13.55 11.68
C PRO A 16 -11.96 -12.55 12.74
N GLU A 17 -11.31 -13.03 13.79
CA GLU A 17 -10.71 -12.19 14.86
C GLU A 17 -9.53 -11.33 14.36
N TRP A 18 -8.90 -11.70 13.25
CA TRP A 18 -7.73 -11.00 12.72
C TRP A 18 -8.11 -9.94 11.70
N ARG A 19 -9.40 -9.82 11.35
CA ARG A 19 -9.92 -8.88 10.36
C ARG A 19 -9.38 -7.45 10.53
N ASP A 20 -9.36 -6.97 11.77
CA ASP A 20 -8.97 -5.59 12.09
C ASP A 20 -7.45 -5.39 12.11
N LYS A 21 -6.68 -6.49 12.13
CA LYS A 21 -5.22 -6.50 12.09
C LYS A 21 -4.67 -6.49 10.66
N PHE A 22 -5.47 -6.92 9.68
CA PHE A 22 -5.08 -6.88 8.27
C PHE A 22 -5.17 -5.47 7.67
N LEU A 23 -4.54 -5.31 6.50
CA LEU A 23 -4.49 -4.08 5.70
C LEU A 23 -5.89 -3.69 5.20
N SER A 24 -6.30 -2.44 5.43
CA SER A 24 -7.58 -1.90 4.98
C SER A 24 -7.52 -1.52 3.50
N TYR A 25 -7.43 -2.52 2.61
CA TYR A 25 -7.25 -2.31 1.16
C TYR A 25 -8.30 -1.36 0.55
N LYS A 26 -9.53 -1.34 1.08
CA LYS A 26 -10.60 -0.45 0.63
C LYS A 26 -10.30 1.02 0.95
N GLU A 27 -9.69 1.29 2.10
CA GLU A 27 -9.33 2.63 2.55
C GLU A 27 -8.07 3.12 1.84
N LEU A 28 -7.04 2.27 1.73
CA LEU A 28 -5.86 2.55 0.91
C LEU A 28 -6.25 2.86 -0.52
N LYS A 29 -7.12 2.05 -1.14
CA LYS A 29 -7.60 2.30 -2.50
C LYS A 29 -8.38 3.61 -2.62
N LYS A 30 -9.17 3.97 -1.61
CA LYS A 30 -9.93 5.23 -1.59
C LYS A 30 -8.98 6.42 -1.46
N LYS A 31 -7.97 6.33 -0.59
CA LYS A 31 -6.93 7.34 -0.41
C LYS A 31 -6.11 7.51 -1.68
N LEU A 32 -5.67 6.41 -2.31
CA LEU A 32 -4.97 6.43 -3.60
C LEU A 32 -5.79 7.14 -4.69
N LYS A 33 -7.10 6.85 -4.79
CA LYS A 33 -7.98 7.53 -5.77
C LYS A 33 -8.12 9.04 -5.53
N ASN A 34 -7.97 9.48 -4.29
CA ASN A 34 -7.99 10.91 -3.94
C ASN A 34 -6.65 11.61 -4.18
N LEU A 35 -5.55 10.85 -4.31
CA LEU A 35 -4.25 11.37 -4.75
C LEU A 35 -4.13 11.47 -6.26
N GLU A 36 -4.94 10.70 -6.98
CA GLU A 36 -4.95 10.63 -8.43
C GLU A 36 -6.04 11.49 -9.12
N PRO A 37 -6.44 12.70 -8.66
CA PRO A 37 -7.23 13.57 -9.53
C PRO A 37 -6.26 14.27 -10.50
N ALA A 38 -6.33 13.89 -11.78
CA ALA A 38 -5.78 14.58 -12.97
C ALA A 38 -4.56 13.96 -13.72
N ALA A 39 -4.36 12.64 -13.71
CA ALA A 39 -3.51 11.98 -14.72
C ALA A 39 -4.24 10.93 -15.59
N ALA A 40 -5.55 10.77 -15.40
CA ALA A 40 -6.37 9.82 -16.15
C ALA A 40 -7.46 10.54 -16.95
N SER A 41 -7.08 11.53 -17.77
CA SER A 41 -7.80 11.76 -19.01
C SER A 41 -7.20 10.84 -20.06
N ASP A 42 -8.02 9.91 -20.50
CA ASP A 42 -7.92 9.11 -21.71
C ASP A 42 -7.29 9.90 -22.88
N ASP A 43 -6.54 9.22 -23.74
CA ASP A 43 -5.94 9.70 -25.00
C ASP A 43 -4.75 10.69 -24.96
N ARG A 44 -3.51 10.17 -24.98
CA ARG A 44 -2.48 10.67 -25.93
C ARG A 44 -1.32 9.68 -26.12
N PRO A 45 -1.06 9.19 -27.35
CA PRO A 45 0.08 8.33 -27.60
C PRO A 45 1.36 9.15 -27.47
N ALA A 46 2.39 8.53 -26.89
CA ALA A 46 3.74 9.06 -26.74
C ALA A 46 4.37 9.39 -28.12
N LYS A 47 4.03 10.53 -28.70
CA LYS A 47 4.83 11.15 -29.76
C LYS A 47 5.96 11.92 -29.10
N ARG A 48 7.11 11.24 -29.05
CA ARG A 48 8.48 11.76 -28.91
C ARG A 48 8.53 13.27 -29.18
N LEU A 49 8.62 14.07 -28.12
CA LEU A 49 8.95 15.48 -28.25
C LEU A 49 10.38 15.56 -28.80
N ARG A 50 10.50 16.07 -30.03
CA ARG A 50 11.77 16.47 -30.61
C ARG A 50 12.32 17.61 -29.76
N ILE A 51 13.52 17.41 -29.23
CA ILE A 51 14.38 18.46 -28.67
C ILE A 51 14.60 19.50 -29.77
N ASP A 52 14.03 20.68 -29.59
CA ASP A 52 14.49 21.89 -30.26
C ASP A 52 14.85 22.91 -29.19
N SER A 53 16.05 23.47 -29.35
CA SER A 53 16.75 24.32 -28.41
C SER A 53 16.15 25.73 -28.46
N GLY A 54 15.66 26.22 -27.32
CA GLY A 54 15.16 27.59 -27.28
C GLY A 54 14.59 28.01 -25.93
N ASN A 55 15.48 28.29 -24.97
CA ASN A 55 15.34 29.35 -23.97
C ASN A 55 14.03 29.40 -23.15
N GLY A 56 14.07 28.87 -21.93
CA GLY A 56 13.10 29.21 -20.89
C GLY A 56 12.95 28.14 -19.81
N ASP A 57 13.40 28.50 -18.61
CA ASP A 57 12.72 28.21 -17.34
C ASP A 57 12.79 26.80 -16.73
N SER A 58 13.18 26.80 -15.45
CA SER A 58 12.97 25.80 -14.40
C SER A 58 13.36 24.33 -14.68
N VAL A 59 14.57 23.93 -14.29
CA VAL A 59 14.89 22.50 -14.10
C VAL A 59 15.79 22.26 -12.90
N THR A 60 15.18 22.27 -11.72
CA THR A 60 15.50 21.30 -10.65
C THR A 60 14.19 20.73 -10.12
N ASP A 61 13.47 19.99 -10.98
CA ASP A 61 12.34 19.14 -10.58
C ASP A 61 12.88 17.90 -9.87
N ALA A 62 13.41 18.12 -8.66
CA ALA A 62 13.74 17.08 -7.72
C ALA A 62 12.51 16.78 -6.88
N GLY A 63 11.51 16.15 -7.51
CA GLY A 63 10.50 15.32 -6.85
C GLY A 63 9.94 15.86 -5.54
N GLU A 64 9.29 17.01 -5.58
CA GLU A 64 8.31 17.35 -4.54
C GLU A 64 7.17 16.33 -4.65
N MET A 65 7.30 15.20 -3.94
CA MET A 65 6.13 14.38 -3.66
C MET A 65 5.11 15.28 -3.00
N SER A 66 3.92 15.35 -3.60
CA SER A 66 2.85 16.18 -3.06
C SER A 66 2.61 15.80 -1.61
N LYS A 67 2.25 16.76 -0.76
CA LYS A 67 2.00 16.52 0.68
C LYS A 67 1.07 15.32 0.88
N GLU A 68 0.09 15.19 0.00
CA GLU A 68 -0.89 14.11 0.00
C GLU A 68 -0.25 12.75 -0.35
N GLU A 69 0.74 12.69 -1.23
CA GLU A 69 1.49 11.46 -1.55
C GLU A 69 2.34 11.00 -0.35
N SER A 70 2.99 11.95 0.33
CA SER A 70 3.73 11.67 1.56
C SER A 70 2.81 11.18 2.69
N ASP A 71 1.62 11.78 2.83
CA ASP A 71 0.61 11.35 3.79
C ASP A 71 0.10 9.92 3.50
N PHE A 72 -0.09 9.56 2.23
CA PHE A 72 -0.45 8.19 1.85
C PHE A 72 0.67 7.20 2.10
N ARG A 73 1.92 7.56 1.80
CA ARG A 73 3.09 6.71 2.09
C ARG A 73 3.19 6.45 3.59
N ASN A 74 3.09 7.47 4.43
CA ASN A 74 3.10 7.31 5.89
C ASN A 74 1.93 6.45 6.39
N LEU A 75 0.73 6.61 5.84
CA LEU A 75 -0.41 5.76 6.18
C LEU A 75 -0.15 4.29 5.83
N LEU A 76 0.41 4.05 4.64
CA LEU A 76 0.72 2.71 4.15
C LEU A 76 1.83 2.06 4.97
N GLU A 77 2.88 2.81 5.31
CA GLU A 77 3.97 2.37 6.19
C GLU A 77 3.43 1.94 7.56
N ASN A 78 2.60 2.77 8.19
CA ASN A 78 2.00 2.45 9.48
C ASN A 78 1.08 1.23 9.43
N GLU A 79 0.30 1.05 8.36
CA GLU A 79 -0.51 -0.15 8.21
C GLU A 79 0.33 -1.41 7.95
N LEU A 80 1.44 -1.30 7.20
CA LEU A 80 2.39 -2.39 7.01
C LEU A 80 3.10 -2.76 8.30
N GLU A 81 3.53 -1.78 9.09
CA GLU A 81 4.19 -2.02 10.38
C GLU A 81 3.22 -2.71 11.35
N LYS A 82 1.97 -2.25 11.44
CA LYS A 82 0.91 -2.93 12.21
C LYS A 82 0.75 -4.38 11.78
N PHE A 83 0.69 -4.62 10.47
CA PHE A 83 0.51 -5.96 9.92
C PHE A 83 1.71 -6.86 10.21
N ASN A 84 2.92 -6.36 10.03
CA ASN A 84 4.17 -7.07 10.30
C ASN A 84 4.29 -7.44 11.78
N ASN A 85 4.07 -6.48 12.69
CA ASN A 85 4.11 -6.72 14.13
C ASN A 85 3.12 -7.80 14.55
N PHE A 86 1.89 -7.76 14.01
CA PHE A 86 0.90 -8.79 14.26
C PHE A 86 1.35 -10.17 13.79
N PHE A 87 1.98 -10.25 12.61
CA PHE A 87 2.45 -11.52 12.05
C PHE A 87 3.58 -12.11 12.87
N VAL A 88 4.54 -11.28 13.30
CA VAL A 88 5.65 -11.71 14.17
C VAL A 88 5.12 -12.18 15.52
N GLU A 89 4.21 -11.44 16.16
CA GLU A 89 3.61 -11.86 17.44
C GLU A 89 2.89 -13.22 17.32
N LYS A 90 2.17 -13.44 16.20
CA LYS A 90 1.52 -14.72 15.96
C LYS A 90 2.51 -15.84 15.65
N GLU A 91 3.54 -15.57 14.86
CA GLU A 91 4.60 -16.52 14.60
C GLU A 91 5.30 -16.94 15.90
N GLU A 92 5.64 -15.98 16.76
CA GLU A 92 6.19 -16.24 18.09
C GLU A 92 5.23 -17.09 18.94
N GLU A 93 3.94 -16.78 18.97
CA GLU A 93 2.93 -17.56 19.68
C GLU A 93 2.89 -19.02 19.18
N TYR A 94 2.97 -19.24 17.86
CA TYR A 94 3.02 -20.59 17.28
C TYR A 94 4.33 -21.30 17.58
N ILE A 95 5.47 -20.62 17.52
CA ILE A 95 6.79 -21.18 17.87
C ILE A 95 6.81 -21.59 19.34
N ILE A 96 6.30 -20.75 20.24
CA ILE A 96 6.19 -21.06 21.67
C ILE A 96 5.30 -22.27 21.88
N ARG A 97 4.10 -22.30 21.28
CA ARG A 97 3.20 -23.47 21.34
C ARG A 97 3.91 -24.74 20.88
N LEU A 98 4.58 -24.69 19.72
CA LEU A 98 5.28 -25.86 19.16
C LEU A 98 6.43 -26.32 20.07
N LYS A 99 7.23 -25.40 20.63
CA LYS A 99 8.33 -25.73 21.56
C LYS A 99 7.81 -26.31 22.87
N VAL A 100 6.72 -25.76 23.43
CA VAL A 100 6.08 -26.28 24.64
C VAL A 100 5.51 -27.68 24.39
N PHE A 101 4.82 -27.89 23.26
CA PHE A 101 4.31 -29.21 22.88
C PHE A 101 5.40 -30.24 22.57
N SER A 102 6.53 -29.82 22.00
CA SER A 102 7.67 -30.71 21.69
C SER A 102 8.60 -30.97 22.87
N SER A 103 8.46 -30.23 23.97
CA SER A 103 9.28 -30.38 25.18
C SER A 103 8.59 -31.25 26.25
N ILE A 104 7.39 -31.76 25.96
CA ILE A 104 6.63 -32.74 26.74
C ILE A 104 6.77 -34.10 26.05
#